data_AF-A0A7Y2MY70-F1
#
_entry.id   AF-A0A7Y2MY70-F1
#
_cell.length_a   1.000
_cell.length_b   1.000
_cell.length_c   1.000
_cell.angle_alpha   90.00
_cell.angle_beta   90.00
_cell.angle_gamma   90.00
#
_symmetry.space_group_name_H-M   'P 1'
#
loop_
_entity.id
_entity.type
_entity.pdbx_description
1 polymer ?
#
loop_
_entity_poly.entity_id
_entity_poly.type
_entity_poly.pdbx_seq_one_letter_code
_entity_poly.pdbx_strand_id
1 'polypeptide(L)'
;MTRSRQAWLAGSLVTIVGIASLAAVARPQQGPPPHAAPPGGAAFPDLIGAIKATPGCLGVEAAQTMSGKNVIFAWFEDKKAVKRWYYSEVHQELMDQFFPDRAGKPLAGVPDDIGPIMAVASITHASEGAFEETSLPISQIAIELYSPVTGGLFLGGRFAPETLKVDRMADYTPPASTRHAEDQ
;
A
#
# COMPACT_ATOMS: atom_id res chain seq x y z
N MET A 1 43.73 -24.93 59.68
CA MET A 1 44.80 -24.12 59.06
C MET A 1 44.14 -23.23 58.02
N THR A 2 43.68 -22.03 58.40
CA THR A 2 44.38 -20.70 58.34
C THR A 2 44.42 -20.10 56.95
N ARG A 3 43.57 -19.07 56.72
CA ARG A 3 43.93 -17.65 56.46
C ARG A 3 44.17 -17.39 54.95
N SER A 4 43.86 -16.24 54.36
CA SER A 4 43.30 -14.97 54.81
C SER A 4 42.99 -14.11 53.57
N ARG A 5 42.04 -13.20 53.73
CA ARG A 5 41.76 -12.00 52.91
C ARG A 5 42.99 -11.08 52.77
N GLN A 6 43.02 -10.25 51.72
CA GLN A 6 43.50 -8.85 51.64
C GLN A 6 43.41 -8.41 50.16
N ALA A 7 42.51 -7.56 49.69
CA ALA A 7 42.27 -6.13 49.99
C ALA A 7 43.53 -5.26 49.83
N TRP A 8 43.60 -4.53 48.72
CA TRP A 8 44.43 -3.32 48.60
C TRP A 8 43.52 -2.10 48.39
N LEU A 9 43.60 -1.22 49.39
CA LEU A 9 43.17 0.17 49.51
C LEU A 9 44.01 1.03 48.52
N ALA A 10 43.50 2.02 47.79
CA ALA A 10 42.88 3.30 48.14
C ALA A 10 43.83 4.49 47.85
N GLY A 11 43.24 5.64 47.50
CA GLY A 11 43.82 6.98 47.63
C GLY A 11 44.23 7.62 46.29
N SER A 12 43.47 8.58 45.76
CA SER A 12 43.50 10.04 46.08
C SER A 12 44.46 10.78 45.11
N LEU A 13 44.24 11.98 44.57
CA LEU A 13 43.44 13.14 44.96
C LEU A 13 43.40 14.20 43.81
N VAL A 14 42.36 15.04 43.78
CA VAL A 14 42.31 16.48 43.37
C VAL A 14 42.36 16.91 41.88
N THR A 15 41.15 17.25 41.40
CA THR A 15 40.63 18.53 40.86
C THR A 15 41.51 19.44 39.99
N ILE A 16 41.06 19.69 38.74
CA ILE A 16 41.11 21.02 38.10
C ILE A 16 39.75 21.32 37.44
N VAL A 17 39.21 22.48 37.81
CA VAL A 17 38.06 23.17 37.22
C VAL A 17 38.42 23.69 35.83
N GLY A 18 37.65 23.33 34.80
CA GLY A 18 37.75 23.87 33.45
C GLY A 18 36.39 24.38 32.98
N ILE A 19 36.31 25.71 32.79
CA ILE A 19 35.12 26.48 32.42
C ILE A 19 34.86 26.36 30.91
N ALA A 20 33.58 26.20 30.56
CA ALA A 20 32.84 26.60 29.35
C ALA A 20 33.40 26.26 27.95
N SER A 21 32.56 25.55 27.17
CA SER A 21 32.02 26.04 25.88
C SER A 21 30.90 25.12 25.42
N LEU A 22 29.64 25.51 25.65
CA LEU A 22 28.47 24.94 24.98
C LEU A 22 28.42 25.49 23.55
N ALA A 23 29.19 24.87 22.64
CA ALA A 23 28.97 25.04 21.21
C ALA A 23 27.82 24.11 20.80
N ALA A 24 26.61 24.68 20.71
CA ALA A 24 25.49 24.03 20.06
C ALA A 24 25.82 23.89 18.57
N VAL A 25 26.42 22.76 18.18
CA VAL A 25 26.53 22.37 16.78
C VAL A 25 25.11 22.03 16.34
N ALA A 26 24.50 22.93 15.58
CA ALA A 26 23.28 22.66 14.84
C ALA A 26 23.54 21.46 13.92
N ARG A 27 23.09 20.28 14.33
CA ARG A 27 23.01 19.12 13.46
C ARG A 27 21.93 19.41 12.43
N PRO A 28 22.23 19.41 11.12
CA PRO A 28 21.16 19.39 10.13
C PRO A 28 20.33 18.13 10.39
N GLN A 29 19.03 18.31 10.65
CA GLN A 29 18.09 17.20 10.63
C GLN A 29 18.09 16.66 9.19
N GLN A 30 18.85 15.59 8.96
CA GLN A 30 18.61 14.72 7.83
C GLN A 30 17.20 14.15 8.05
N GLY A 31 16.26 14.55 7.19
CA GLY A 31 14.96 13.92 7.13
C GLY A 31 15.11 12.40 6.93
N PRO A 32 14.03 11.62 7.13
CA PRO A 32 14.06 10.19 6.85
C PRO A 32 14.64 9.97 5.45
N PRO A 33 15.57 9.01 5.27
CA PRO A 33 16.08 8.70 3.94
C PRO A 33 14.88 8.41 3.02
N PRO A 34 14.91 8.85 1.75
CA PRO A 34 13.92 8.43 0.77
C PRO A 34 13.86 6.90 0.83
N HIS A 35 12.65 6.36 0.94
CA HIS A 35 12.42 4.91 0.95
C HIS A 35 13.12 4.35 -0.29
N ALA A 36 14.22 3.63 -0.08
CA ALA A 36 14.88 2.91 -1.15
C ALA A 36 13.88 1.89 -1.69
N ALA A 37 13.49 2.04 -2.95
CA ALA A 37 12.70 1.04 -3.65
C ALA A 37 13.45 -0.31 -3.55
N PRO A 38 12.76 -1.42 -3.25
CA PRO A 38 13.41 -2.71 -3.11
C PRO A 38 14.17 -3.06 -4.40
N PRO A 39 15.42 -3.57 -4.30
CA PRO A 39 16.20 -3.93 -5.46
C PRO A 39 15.64 -5.23 -6.06
N GLY A 40 15.12 -5.15 -7.29
CA GLY A 40 14.58 -6.30 -8.02
C GLY A 40 13.34 -6.05 -8.89
N GLY A 41 12.92 -4.80 -9.09
CA GLY A 41 11.84 -4.50 -10.03
C GLY A 41 12.30 -4.67 -11.46
N ALA A 42 11.85 -5.72 -12.16
CA ALA A 42 11.73 -5.66 -13.61
C ALA A 42 11.07 -4.32 -13.98
N ALA A 43 11.59 -3.63 -15.00
CA ALA A 43 11.15 -2.32 -15.44
C ALA A 43 9.73 -2.41 -16.03
N PHE A 44 8.74 -2.61 -15.17
CA PHE A 44 7.34 -2.51 -15.55
C PHE A 44 6.97 -1.03 -15.54
N PRO A 45 6.22 -0.56 -16.56
CA PRO A 45 5.64 0.77 -16.53
C PRO A 45 4.80 0.94 -15.25
N ASP A 46 4.63 2.18 -14.80
CA ASP A 46 3.84 2.53 -13.62
C ASP A 46 2.38 2.02 -13.77
N LEU A 47 2.14 0.79 -13.32
CA LEU A 47 0.85 0.12 -13.42
C LEU A 47 -0.23 0.89 -12.67
N ILE A 48 0.11 1.43 -11.49
CA ILE A 48 -0.81 2.22 -10.69
C ILE A 48 -1.17 3.51 -11.43
N GLY A 49 -0.18 4.21 -12.00
CA GLY A 49 -0.40 5.39 -12.84
C GLY A 49 -1.28 5.09 -14.05
N ALA A 50 -1.02 3.99 -14.76
CA ALA A 50 -1.82 3.58 -15.92
C ALA A 50 -3.28 3.26 -15.55
N ILE A 51 -3.51 2.57 -14.42
CA ILE A 51 -4.87 2.31 -13.92
C ILE A 51 -5.55 3.64 -13.58
N LYS A 52 -4.89 4.53 -12.82
CA LYS A 52 -5.42 5.85 -12.44
C LYS A 52 -5.77 6.71 -13.66
N ALA A 53 -5.01 6.60 -14.74
CA ALA A 53 -5.23 7.33 -15.98
C ALA A 53 -6.41 6.78 -16.80
N THR A 54 -6.94 5.60 -16.48
CA THR A 54 -8.12 5.07 -17.16
C THR A 54 -9.31 5.99 -16.87
N PRO A 55 -9.95 6.59 -17.89
CA PRO A 55 -11.14 7.39 -17.63
C PRO A 55 -12.24 6.51 -17.00
N GLY A 56 -12.87 7.03 -15.95
CA GLY A 56 -13.80 6.28 -15.10
C GLY A 56 -13.14 5.48 -13.96
N CYS A 57 -11.82 5.51 -13.82
CA CYS A 57 -11.16 5.10 -12.59
C CYS A 57 -11.42 6.15 -11.48
N LEU A 58 -11.97 5.70 -10.36
CA LEU A 58 -12.34 6.52 -9.21
C LEU A 58 -11.20 6.67 -8.21
N GLY A 59 -10.25 5.73 -8.22
CA GLY A 59 -9.04 5.76 -7.41
C GLY A 59 -8.36 4.40 -7.38
N VAL A 60 -7.13 4.39 -6.86
CA VAL A 60 -6.30 3.19 -6.72
C VAL A 60 -5.54 3.25 -5.41
N GLU A 61 -5.55 2.16 -4.67
CA GLU A 61 -4.79 1.95 -3.43
C GLU A 61 -3.88 0.73 -3.59
N ALA A 62 -2.71 0.76 -2.96
CA ALA A 62 -1.79 -0.38 -2.97
C ALA A 62 -1.34 -0.70 -1.55
N ALA A 63 -1.32 -1.99 -1.21
CA ALA A 63 -0.98 -2.46 0.13
C ALA A 63 -0.22 -3.78 0.07
N GLN A 64 0.40 -4.14 1.19
CA GLN A 64 0.86 -5.50 1.45
C GLN A 64 0.02 -6.12 2.55
N THR A 65 -0.53 -7.32 2.32
CA THR A 65 -1.29 -8.03 3.34
C THR A 65 -0.35 -8.62 4.40
N MET A 66 -0.89 -8.94 5.59
CA MET A 66 -0.15 -9.68 6.61
C MET A 66 0.33 -11.06 6.13
N SER A 67 -0.35 -11.65 5.14
CA SER A 67 0.04 -12.89 4.49
C SER A 67 1.10 -12.71 3.39
N GLY A 68 1.65 -11.51 3.21
CA GLY A 68 2.74 -11.21 2.28
C GLY A 68 2.31 -10.99 0.84
N LYS A 69 1.02 -10.77 0.56
CA LYS A 69 0.54 -10.46 -0.80
C LYS A 69 0.69 -8.98 -1.07
N ASN A 70 1.28 -8.62 -2.21
CA ASN A 70 1.17 -7.27 -2.75
C ASN A 70 -0.19 -7.15 -3.44
N VAL A 71 -1.00 -6.17 -3.06
CA VAL A 71 -2.38 -6.02 -3.52
C VAL A 71 -2.63 -4.61 -4.04
N ILE A 72 -3.26 -4.52 -5.19
CA ILE A 72 -3.79 -3.29 -5.77
C ILE A 72 -5.32 -3.36 -5.70
N PHE A 73 -5.93 -2.31 -5.16
CA PHE A 73 -7.37 -2.08 -5.18
C PHE A 73 -7.63 -0.93 -6.16
N ALA A 74 -8.42 -1.17 -7.20
CA ALA A 74 -8.78 -0.15 -8.17
C ALA A 74 -10.31 -0.05 -8.28
N TRP A 75 -10.85 1.15 -8.12
CA TRP A 75 -12.29 1.39 -8.20
C TRP A 75 -12.63 2.02 -9.54
N PHE A 76 -13.67 1.52 -10.19
CA PHE A 76 -14.18 1.98 -11.46
C PHE A 76 -15.66 2.37 -11.33
N GLU A 77 -16.07 3.43 -12.02
CA GLU A 77 -17.44 3.97 -11.95
C GLU A 77 -18.50 2.99 -12.46
N ASP A 78 -18.15 2.15 -13.44
CA ASP A 78 -19.04 1.19 -14.07
C ASP A 78 -18.28 0.08 -14.82
N LYS A 79 -19.04 -0.86 -15.40
CA LYS A 79 -18.53 -1.92 -16.28
C LYS A 79 -17.76 -1.37 -17.50
N LYS A 80 -18.14 -0.21 -18.05
CA LYS A 80 -17.48 0.38 -19.23
C LYS A 80 -16.09 0.90 -18.86
N ALA A 81 -15.91 1.49 -17.69
CA ALA A 81 -14.62 1.89 -17.15
C ALA A 81 -13.69 0.69 -16.95
N VAL A 82 -14.18 -0.42 -16.40
CA VAL A 82 -13.39 -1.66 -16.30
C VAL A 82 -13.00 -2.17 -17.69
N LYS A 83 -13.91 -2.13 -18.68
CA LYS A 83 -13.56 -2.52 -20.06
C LYS A 83 -12.54 -1.58 -20.70
N ARG A 84 -12.61 -0.27 -20.45
CA ARG A 84 -11.61 0.69 -20.93
C ARG A 84 -10.23 0.39 -20.35
N TRP A 85 -10.14 0.09 -19.07
CA TRP A 85 -8.89 -0.37 -18.45
C TRP A 85 -8.43 -1.69 -19.07
N TYR A 86 -9.31 -2.69 -19.14
CA TYR A 86 -8.98 -4.01 -19.68
C TYR A 86 -8.44 -3.90 -21.10
N TYR A 87 -9.10 -3.16 -21.99
CA TYR A 87 -8.66 -2.99 -23.38
C TYR A 87 -7.64 -1.86 -23.58
N SER A 88 -7.08 -1.28 -22.52
CA SER A 88 -5.99 -0.31 -22.66
C SER A 88 -4.73 -1.01 -23.17
N GLU A 89 -3.93 -0.29 -23.96
CA GLU A 89 -2.66 -0.78 -24.51
C GLU A 89 -1.76 -1.33 -23.40
N VAL A 90 -1.55 -0.55 -22.33
CA VAL A 90 -0.72 -0.95 -21.19
C VAL A 90 -1.22 -2.24 -20.52
N HIS A 91 -2.53 -2.41 -20.33
CA HIS A 91 -3.05 -3.65 -19.74
C HIS A 91 -2.91 -4.84 -20.67
N GLN A 92 -3.22 -4.67 -21.96
CA GLN A 92 -3.10 -5.76 -22.94
C GLN A 92 -1.65 -6.20 -23.11
N GLU A 93 -0.69 -5.28 -23.21
CA GLU A 93 0.74 -5.59 -23.29
C GLU A 93 1.23 -6.38 -22.07
N LEU A 94 0.87 -5.94 -20.86
CA LEU A 94 1.23 -6.64 -19.63
C LEU A 94 0.63 -8.05 -19.59
N MET A 95 -0.64 -8.16 -19.95
CA MET A 95 -1.30 -9.46 -19.96
C MET A 95 -0.72 -10.36 -21.07
N ASP A 96 -0.30 -9.83 -22.23
CA ASP A 96 0.32 -10.61 -23.31
C ASP A 96 1.70 -11.12 -22.88
N GLN A 97 2.44 -10.31 -22.12
CA GLN A 97 3.71 -10.71 -21.54
C GLN A 97 3.54 -11.78 -20.45
N PHE A 98 2.49 -11.67 -19.62
CA PHE A 98 2.31 -12.57 -18.47
C PHE A 98 1.48 -13.81 -18.75
N PHE A 99 0.54 -13.73 -19.70
CA PHE A 99 -0.44 -14.75 -20.03
C PHE A 99 -0.74 -14.72 -21.54
N PRO A 100 0.23 -15.11 -22.39
CA PRO A 100 0.13 -15.00 -23.84
C PRO A 100 -1.04 -15.82 -24.43
N ASP A 101 -1.38 -16.95 -23.80
CA ASP A 101 -2.43 -17.86 -24.29
C ASP A 101 -3.81 -17.60 -23.67
N ARG A 102 -4.02 -16.43 -23.03
CA ARG A 102 -5.30 -16.13 -22.38
C ARG A 102 -6.45 -16.08 -23.38
N ALA A 103 -7.58 -16.68 -23.03
CA ALA A 103 -8.81 -16.66 -23.81
C ALA A 103 -10.01 -16.17 -22.98
N GLY A 104 -10.94 -15.46 -23.62
CA GLY A 104 -12.21 -15.07 -23.02
C GLY A 104 -12.56 -13.60 -23.21
N LYS A 105 -13.85 -13.28 -23.05
CA LYS A 105 -14.34 -11.90 -23.04
C LYS A 105 -14.43 -11.42 -21.59
N PRO A 106 -13.78 -10.29 -21.22
CA PRO A 106 -13.89 -9.74 -19.88
C PRO A 106 -15.35 -9.41 -19.54
N LEU A 107 -15.73 -9.63 -18.28
CA LEU A 107 -17.04 -9.25 -17.73
C LEU A 107 -18.25 -9.92 -18.43
N ALA A 108 -18.06 -11.09 -19.03
CA ALA A 108 -19.16 -11.88 -19.56
C ALA A 108 -20.17 -12.22 -18.44
N GLY A 109 -21.45 -11.93 -18.67
CA GLY A 109 -22.53 -12.17 -17.68
C GLY A 109 -22.71 -11.07 -16.63
N VAL A 110 -21.86 -10.03 -16.60
CA VAL A 110 -22.03 -8.88 -15.69
C VAL A 110 -23.05 -7.91 -16.30
N PRO A 111 -24.10 -7.48 -15.57
CA PRO A 111 -25.03 -6.44 -16.05
C PRO A 111 -24.34 -5.11 -16.34
N ASP A 112 -24.85 -4.34 -17.30
CA ASP A 112 -24.26 -3.05 -17.66
C ASP A 112 -24.52 -1.96 -16.60
N ASP A 113 -25.59 -2.10 -15.82
CA ASP A 113 -26.06 -1.20 -14.77
C ASP A 113 -25.69 -1.67 -13.36
N ILE A 114 -24.72 -2.58 -13.23
CA ILE A 114 -24.24 -3.10 -11.93
C ILE A 114 -23.68 -2.00 -11.01
N GLY A 115 -23.42 -0.81 -11.54
CA GLY A 115 -22.82 0.29 -10.82
C GLY A 115 -21.30 0.11 -10.66
N PRO A 116 -20.70 0.68 -9.60
CA PRO A 116 -19.26 0.65 -9.43
C PRO A 116 -18.69 -0.76 -9.25
N ILE A 117 -17.46 -0.94 -9.73
CA ILE A 117 -16.72 -2.20 -9.63
C ILE A 117 -15.36 -1.92 -9.02
N MET A 118 -14.97 -2.71 -8.02
CA MET A 118 -13.62 -2.76 -7.49
C MET A 118 -12.89 -3.96 -8.10
N ALA A 119 -11.76 -3.71 -8.75
CA ALA A 119 -10.80 -4.74 -9.10
C ALA A 119 -9.76 -4.90 -7.99
N VAL A 120 -9.47 -6.14 -7.62
CA VAL A 120 -8.41 -6.50 -6.67
C VAL A 120 -7.41 -7.37 -7.42
N ALA A 121 -6.21 -6.84 -7.64
CA ALA A 121 -5.09 -7.60 -8.18
C ALA A 121 -4.15 -7.95 -7.03
N SER A 122 -3.97 -9.23 -6.74
CA SER A 122 -3.07 -9.71 -5.69
C SER A 122 -1.96 -10.58 -6.28
N ILE A 123 -0.72 -10.36 -5.83
CA ILE A 123 0.46 -11.09 -6.27
C ILE A 123 1.24 -11.54 -5.03
N THR A 124 1.63 -12.81 -5.01
CA THR A 124 2.62 -13.33 -4.06
C THR A 124 3.88 -13.67 -4.83
N HIS A 125 4.99 -13.01 -4.51
CA HIS A 125 6.28 -13.28 -5.14
C HIS A 125 6.86 -14.60 -4.64
N ALA A 126 7.74 -15.19 -5.46
CA ALA A 126 8.52 -16.37 -5.13
C ALA A 126 9.98 -16.14 -5.55
N SER A 127 10.89 -16.95 -5.03
CA SER A 127 12.31 -16.90 -5.45
C SER A 127 12.51 -17.48 -6.86
N GLU A 128 11.62 -18.36 -7.29
CA GLU A 128 11.65 -19.04 -8.59
C GLU A 128 10.24 -19.04 -9.19
N GLY A 129 10.13 -19.16 -10.51
CA GLY A 129 8.83 -19.28 -11.20
C GLY A 129 8.13 -20.57 -10.80
N ALA A 130 6.86 -20.48 -10.41
CA ALA A 130 6.06 -21.63 -9.96
C ALA A 130 5.01 -22.11 -10.98
N PHE A 131 4.84 -21.39 -12.09
CA PHE A 131 3.78 -21.64 -13.08
C PHE A 131 4.38 -21.69 -14.49
N GLU A 132 3.83 -22.53 -15.36
CA GLU A 132 4.24 -22.63 -16.76
C GLU A 132 3.64 -21.50 -17.61
N GLU A 133 2.50 -20.98 -17.19
CA GLU A 133 1.70 -19.98 -17.91
C GLU A 133 2.32 -18.58 -17.88
N THR A 134 3.29 -18.33 -17.00
CA THR A 134 3.92 -17.03 -16.84
C THR A 134 5.41 -17.17 -16.49
N SER A 135 6.24 -16.28 -17.04
CA SER A 135 7.66 -16.22 -16.69
C SER A 135 7.94 -15.44 -15.40
N LEU A 136 6.91 -14.98 -14.70
CA LEU A 136 7.05 -14.21 -13.47
C LEU A 136 7.49 -15.10 -12.29
N PRO A 137 8.41 -14.62 -11.43
CA PRO A 137 8.79 -15.33 -10.20
C PRO A 137 7.71 -15.11 -9.13
N ILE A 138 6.57 -15.76 -9.32
CA ILE A 138 5.41 -15.66 -8.43
C ILE A 138 4.93 -17.05 -8.01
N SER A 139 4.42 -17.14 -6.80
CA SER A 139 3.71 -18.31 -6.28
C SER A 139 2.19 -18.15 -6.34
N GLN A 140 1.70 -16.94 -6.62
CA GLN A 140 0.28 -16.67 -6.83
C GLN A 140 0.07 -15.33 -7.54
N ILE A 141 -0.94 -15.30 -8.42
CA ILE A 141 -1.56 -14.09 -8.96
C ILE A 141 -3.07 -14.29 -9.06
N ALA A 142 -3.85 -13.25 -8.75
CA ALA A 142 -5.30 -13.27 -8.88
C ALA A 142 -5.79 -11.87 -9.23
N ILE A 143 -6.78 -11.81 -10.13
CA ILE A 143 -7.50 -10.59 -10.47
C ILE A 143 -8.98 -10.87 -10.25
N GLU A 144 -9.55 -10.23 -9.24
CA GLU A 144 -10.91 -10.47 -8.79
C GLU A 144 -11.73 -9.19 -8.88
N LEU A 145 -13.03 -9.30 -9.13
CA LEU A 145 -13.93 -8.17 -9.31
C LEU A 145 -15.07 -8.23 -8.30
N TYR A 146 -15.29 -7.11 -7.62
CA TYR A 146 -16.28 -6.97 -6.56
C TYR A 146 -17.16 -5.76 -6.85
N SER A 147 -18.43 -5.83 -6.45
CA SER A 147 -19.34 -4.68 -6.46
C SER A 147 -19.78 -4.37 -5.03
N PRO A 148 -19.87 -3.09 -4.64
CA PRO A 148 -20.37 -2.75 -3.33
C PRO A 148 -21.84 -3.15 -3.19
N VAL A 149 -22.19 -3.74 -2.06
CA VAL A 149 -23.59 -3.93 -1.67
C VAL A 149 -24.16 -2.64 -1.10
N THR A 150 -25.47 -2.49 -1.14
CA THR A 150 -26.18 -1.35 -0.55
C THR A 150 -25.98 -1.27 0.97
N GLY A 151 -25.75 -0.06 1.48
CA GLY A 151 -25.58 0.23 2.90
C GLY A 151 -24.13 0.50 3.27
N GLY A 152 -23.79 0.19 4.53
CA GLY A 152 -22.49 0.46 5.12
C GLY A 152 -22.46 1.77 5.91
N LEU A 153 -21.37 1.97 6.63
CA LEU A 153 -21.13 3.18 7.41
C LEU A 153 -19.65 3.56 7.38
N PHE A 154 -19.37 4.83 7.59
CA PHE A 154 -18.02 5.30 7.82
C PHE A 154 -18.00 6.46 8.83
N LEU A 155 -16.84 6.67 9.46
CA LEU A 155 -16.59 7.75 10.41
C LEU A 155 -15.14 8.21 10.23
N GLY A 156 -14.95 9.51 9.98
CA GLY A 156 -13.63 10.14 9.83
C GLY A 156 -12.92 9.86 8.50
N GLY A 157 -13.37 8.86 7.75
CA GLY A 157 -12.81 8.47 6.47
C GLY A 157 -13.25 7.06 6.11
N ARG A 158 -12.82 6.57 4.94
CA ARG A 158 -13.15 5.24 4.45
C ARG A 158 -12.03 4.70 3.57
N PHE A 159 -12.03 3.39 3.39
CA PHE A 159 -11.04 2.69 2.56
C PHE A 159 -11.19 3.03 1.07
N ALA A 160 -12.42 3.01 0.55
CA ALA A 160 -12.66 3.35 -0.85
C ALA A 160 -12.59 4.87 -1.08
N PRO A 161 -12.16 5.36 -2.26
CA PRO A 161 -12.08 6.79 -2.59
C PRO A 161 -13.43 7.51 -2.38
N GLU A 162 -13.43 8.76 -1.89
CA GLU A 162 -14.64 9.59 -1.64
C GLU A 162 -15.57 9.77 -2.86
N THR A 163 -15.02 9.60 -4.06
CA THR A 163 -15.74 9.64 -5.34
C THR A 163 -16.64 8.43 -5.56
N LEU A 164 -16.34 7.27 -4.96
CA LEU A 164 -17.18 6.07 -5.04
C LEU A 164 -18.54 6.30 -4.38
N LYS A 165 -19.63 6.10 -5.12
CA LYS A 165 -20.98 6.19 -4.56
C LYS A 165 -21.50 4.79 -4.25
N VAL A 166 -21.91 4.59 -3.00
CA VAL A 166 -22.55 3.36 -2.54
C VAL A 166 -23.93 3.74 -2.04
N ASP A 167 -24.96 3.08 -2.57
CA ASP A 167 -26.34 3.35 -2.19
C ASP A 167 -26.53 3.13 -0.68
N ARG A 168 -27.24 4.06 -0.01
CA ARG A 168 -27.50 4.04 1.44
C ARG A 168 -26.28 3.94 2.36
N MET A 169 -25.08 4.34 1.93
CA MET A 169 -23.90 4.46 2.80
C MET A 169 -24.07 5.64 3.77
N ALA A 170 -23.93 5.39 5.07
CA ALA A 170 -24.11 6.40 6.12
C ALA A 170 -22.78 7.02 6.56
N ASP A 171 -22.73 8.35 6.60
CA ASP A 171 -21.63 9.11 7.20
C ASP A 171 -21.96 9.46 8.66
N TYR A 172 -21.19 8.91 9.59
CA TYR A 172 -21.28 9.20 11.03
C TYR A 172 -20.20 10.18 11.51
N THR A 173 -19.44 10.78 10.59
CA THR A 173 -18.40 11.74 10.94
C THR A 173 -19.01 12.97 11.59
N PRO A 174 -18.63 13.32 12.84
CA PRO A 174 -19.12 14.53 13.46
C PRO A 174 -18.70 15.78 12.67
N PRO A 175 -19.53 16.84 12.67
CA PRO A 175 -19.14 18.12 12.11
C PRO A 175 -17.79 18.60 12.65
N ALA A 176 -16.98 19.25 11.82
CA ALA A 176 -15.64 19.69 12.20
C ALA A 176 -15.61 20.55 13.48
N SER A 177 -16.67 21.32 13.74
CA SER A 177 -16.83 22.15 14.95
C SER A 177 -16.92 21.35 16.26
N THR A 178 -17.31 20.08 16.21
CA THR A 178 -17.41 19.20 17.39
C THR A 178 -16.14 18.38 17.66
N ARG A 179 -15.19 18.31 16.71
CA ARG A 179 -13.98 17.47 16.83
C ARG A 179 -12.83 18.10 17.62
N HIS A 180 -12.91 19.40 17.94
CA HIS A 180 -11.86 20.15 18.66
C HIS A 180 -12.28 20.60 20.06
N ALA A 181 -13.46 20.19 20.53
CA ALA A 181 -14.02 20.65 21.80
C ALA A 181 -13.53 19.85 23.02
N GLU A 182 -12.75 18.78 22.85
CA GLU A 182 -12.30 17.90 23.94
C GLU A 182 -10.80 18.02 24.30
N ASP A 183 -10.05 18.87 23.60
CA ASP A 183 -8.61 19.12 23.87
C ASP A 183 -8.34 20.45 24.61
N GLN A 184 -9.32 20.97 25.37
CA GLN A 184 -9.14 22.16 26.23
C GLN A 184 -9.58 21.91 27.68
#